data_AF-A0A355W708-F1
#
_entry.id   AF-A0A355W708-F1
#
_cell.length_a   1.000
_cell.length_b   1.000
_cell.length_c   1.000
_cell.angle_alpha   90.00
_cell.angle_beta   90.00
_cell.angle_gamma   90.00
#
_symmetry.space_group_name_H-M   'P 1'
#
loop_
_entity.id
_entity.type
_entity.pdbx_description
1 polymer ?
#
loop_
_entity_poly.entity_id
_entity_poly.type
_entity_poly.pdbx_seq_one_letter_code
_entity_poly.pdbx_strand_id
1 'polypeptide(L)'
;MSIDEHGKRPACFGLLDKVFPMDDEGLRTSPDACLECPDKTECLKTAMGAKEGLVVKGEFVDKAYYAGAIGFMERWSRKKSLYYKIKEKKE
;
A
#
# COMPACT_ATOMS: atom_id res chain seq x y z
N MET A 1 -28.21 -1.95 17.12
CA MET A 1 -27.68 -3.05 16.29
C MET A 1 -27.66 -2.53 14.87
N SER A 2 -26.49 -2.09 14.40
CA SER A 2 -26.31 -1.55 13.06
C SER A 2 -26.14 -2.70 12.09
N ILE A 3 -27.18 -2.93 11.30
CA ILE A 3 -27.20 -3.86 10.17
C ILE A 3 -26.96 -3.00 8.94
N ASP A 4 -25.88 -3.26 8.21
CA ASP A 4 -25.67 -2.70 6.88
C ASP A 4 -25.40 -3.88 5.92
N GLU A 5 -26.48 -4.39 5.32
CA GLU A 5 -26.48 -5.41 4.27
C GLU A 5 -26.27 -4.78 2.87
N HIS A 6 -25.45 -5.47 2.05
CA HIS A 6 -25.27 -5.36 0.59
C HIS A 6 -24.54 -4.16 -0.04
N GLY A 7 -23.38 -4.46 -0.67
CA GLY A 7 -23.01 -3.88 -1.98
C GLY A 7 -22.28 -2.53 -2.00
N LYS A 8 -21.97 -1.93 -0.86
CA LYS A 8 -21.20 -0.68 -0.77
C LYS A 8 -19.89 -0.96 -0.05
N ARG A 9 -18.78 -1.00 -0.81
CA ARG A 9 -17.43 -1.13 -0.24
C ARG A 9 -17.29 -0.13 0.91
N PRO A 10 -16.75 -0.53 2.07
CA PRO A 10 -16.61 0.38 3.20
C PRO A 10 -15.78 1.59 2.75
N ALA A 11 -16.03 2.76 3.32
CA ALA A 11 -15.32 3.98 2.94
C ALA A 11 -13.78 3.87 3.14
N CYS A 12 -13.31 2.86 3.89
CA CYS A 12 -11.90 2.53 4.06
C CYS A 12 -11.31 1.61 2.97
N PHE A 13 -12.12 1.08 2.05
CA PHE A 13 -11.65 0.12 1.04
C PHE A 13 -10.64 0.77 0.09
N GLY A 14 -9.41 0.26 0.09
CA GLY A 14 -8.33 0.78 -0.75
C GLY A 14 -7.69 2.08 -0.24
N LEU A 15 -8.12 2.62 0.91
CA LEU A 15 -7.46 3.77 1.54
C LEU A 15 -6.26 3.29 2.34
N LEU A 16 -5.07 3.46 1.76
CA LEU A 16 -3.82 2.98 2.32
C LEU A 16 -3.59 3.51 3.74
N ASP A 17 -3.85 4.79 3.99
CA ASP A 17 -3.67 5.42 5.30
C ASP A 17 -4.57 4.82 6.40
N LYS A 18 -5.75 4.31 6.04
CA LYS A 18 -6.67 3.67 7.00
C LYS A 18 -6.43 2.18 7.19
N VAL A 19 -6.06 1.47 6.13
CA VAL A 19 -5.89 -0.01 6.18
C VAL A 19 -4.46 -0.41 6.51
N PHE A 20 -3.51 0.50 6.30
CA PHE A 20 -2.09 0.31 6.55
C PHE A 20 -1.43 1.63 7.02
N PRO A 21 -1.92 2.22 8.12
CA PRO A 21 -1.39 3.47 8.70
C PRO A 21 0.09 3.36 9.03
N MET A 22 0.79 4.49 9.02
CA MET A 22 2.11 4.59 9.67
C MET A 22 1.92 4.69 11.17
N ASP A 23 2.60 3.82 11.89
CA ASP A 23 2.74 3.84 13.34
C ASP A 23 3.78 4.89 13.77
N ASP A 24 3.82 5.19 15.07
CA ASP A 24 4.71 6.21 15.66
C ASP A 24 6.19 5.82 15.48
N GLU A 25 6.47 4.53 15.37
CA GLU A 25 7.80 3.97 15.07
C GLU A 25 8.18 4.05 13.57
N GLY A 26 7.34 4.66 12.73
CA GLY A 26 7.56 4.76 11.28
C GLY A 26 7.38 3.43 10.53
N LEU A 27 6.80 2.42 11.19
CA LEU A 27 6.42 1.14 10.60
C LEU A 27 4.96 1.19 10.20
N ARG A 28 4.61 0.64 9.03
CA ARG A 28 3.21 0.51 8.66
C ARG A 28 2.64 -0.79 9.21
N THR A 29 1.53 -0.71 9.92
CA THR A 29 0.86 -1.85 10.59
C THR A 29 -0.59 -1.94 10.13
N SER A 30 -1.09 -3.16 9.91
CA SER A 30 -2.51 -3.38 9.65
C SER A 30 -3.27 -3.45 10.97
N PRO A 31 -4.31 -2.61 11.19
CA PRO A 31 -5.10 -2.67 12.41
C PRO A 31 -5.88 -3.99 12.49
N ASP A 32 -6.14 -4.46 13.71
CA ASP A 32 -6.80 -5.75 13.98
C ASP A 32 -8.18 -5.85 13.32
N ALA A 33 -8.94 -4.74 13.32
CA ALA A 33 -10.22 -4.63 12.65
C ALA A 33 -10.15 -4.90 11.12
N CYS A 34 -9.00 -4.67 10.47
CA CYS A 34 -8.82 -5.03 9.06
C CYS A 34 -8.48 -6.51 8.87
N LEU A 35 -7.96 -7.21 9.88
CA LEU A 35 -7.66 -8.64 9.81
C LEU A 35 -8.94 -9.49 9.90
N GLU A 36 -9.97 -8.99 10.58
CA GLU A 36 -11.30 -9.59 10.68
C GLU A 36 -12.18 -9.32 9.44
N CYS A 37 -11.77 -8.41 8.56
CA CYS A 37 -12.54 -8.06 7.37
C CYS A 37 -12.50 -9.17 6.31
N PRO A 38 -13.65 -9.57 5.74
CA PRO A 38 -13.71 -10.61 4.70
C PRO A 38 -12.98 -10.20 3.40
N ASP A 39 -13.01 -8.90 3.06
CA ASP A 39 -12.40 -8.36 1.85
C ASP A 39 -10.95 -7.87 2.04
N LYS A 40 -10.31 -8.19 3.18
CA LYS A 40 -8.98 -7.66 3.55
C LYS A 40 -7.93 -7.82 2.45
N THR A 41 -7.94 -8.96 1.76
CA THR A 41 -6.98 -9.29 0.72
C THR A 41 -7.17 -8.42 -0.52
N GLU A 42 -8.42 -8.22 -0.95
CA GLU A 42 -8.75 -7.38 -2.10
C GLU A 42 -8.58 -5.90 -1.79
N CYS A 43 -8.92 -5.50 -0.57
CA CYS A 43 -8.72 -4.15 -0.06
C CYS A 43 -7.23 -3.78 -0.07
N LEU A 44 -6.37 -4.64 0.49
CA LEU A 44 -4.93 -4.40 0.54
C LEU A 44 -4.29 -4.43 -0.86
N LYS A 45 -4.70 -5.37 -1.73
CA LYS A 45 -4.25 -5.40 -3.13
C LYS A 45 -4.61 -4.11 -3.86
N THR A 46 -5.83 -3.62 -3.65
CA THR A 46 -6.32 -2.35 -4.23
C THR A 46 -5.51 -1.17 -3.69
N ALA A 47 -5.31 -1.08 -2.38
CA ALA A 47 -4.51 -0.03 -1.74
C ALA A 47 -3.04 -0.03 -2.23
N MET A 48 -2.43 -1.21 -2.35
CA MET A 48 -1.06 -1.41 -2.88
C MET A 48 -0.93 -1.15 -4.39
N GLY A 49 -2.05 -1.19 -5.11
CA GLY A 49 -2.17 -0.82 -6.51
C GLY A 49 -2.50 0.65 -6.73
N ALA A 50 -2.96 1.37 -5.70
CA ALA A 50 -3.21 2.80 -5.75
C ALA A 50 -1.90 3.60 -5.70
N LYS A 51 -1.98 4.90 -6.00
CA LYS A 51 -0.83 5.81 -6.03
C LYS A 51 -0.04 5.76 -4.72
N GLU A 52 -0.73 5.81 -3.60
CA GLU A 52 -0.14 5.75 -2.26
C GLU A 52 0.62 4.44 -2.04
N GLY A 53 0.05 3.29 -2.44
CA GLY A 53 0.71 1.99 -2.35
C GLY A 53 1.96 1.86 -3.23
N LEU A 54 2.01 2.56 -4.37
CA LEU A 54 3.20 2.62 -5.22
C LEU A 54 4.32 3.44 -4.58
N VAL A 55 4.00 4.49 -3.82
CA VAL A 55 4.98 5.25 -3.03
C VAL A 55 5.59 4.36 -1.96
N VAL A 56 4.78 3.57 -1.24
CA VAL A 56 5.26 2.59 -0.25
C VAL A 56 6.23 1.58 -0.86
N LYS A 57 5.91 1.04 -2.04
CA LYS A 57 6.84 0.15 -2.76
C LYS A 57 8.17 0.82 -3.06
N GLY A 58 8.19 2.13 -3.31
CA GLY A 58 9.40 2.91 -3.48
C GLY A 58 10.24 2.96 -2.20
N GLU A 59 9.60 3.12 -1.05
CA GLU A 59 10.28 3.10 0.25
C GLU A 59 10.88 1.73 0.59
N PHE A 60 10.18 0.64 0.24
CA PHE A 60 10.73 -0.72 0.37
C PHE A 60 11.98 -0.93 -0.50
N VAL A 61 12.01 -0.36 -1.71
CA VAL A 61 13.19 -0.40 -2.58
C VAL A 61 14.35 0.37 -1.96
N ASP A 62 14.09 1.55 -1.38
CA ASP A 62 15.12 2.29 -0.64
C ASP A 62 15.64 1.50 0.56
N LYS A 63 14.76 0.93 1.37
CA LYS A 63 15.12 0.11 2.54
C LYS A 63 15.95 -1.11 2.14
N ALA A 64 15.58 -1.80 1.05
CA ALA A 64 16.34 -2.92 0.51
C ALA A 64 17.73 -2.50 0.02
N TYR A 65 17.87 -1.30 -0.55
CA TYR A 65 19.15 -0.76 -0.96
C TYR A 65 20.05 -0.43 0.25
N TYR A 66 19.50 0.24 1.27
CA TYR A 66 20.23 0.52 2.51
C TYR A 66 20.62 -0.74 3.28
N ALA A 67 19.79 -1.79 3.21
CA ALA A 67 20.11 -3.10 3.78
C ALA A 67 21.13 -3.90 2.94
N GLY A 68 21.59 -3.37 1.80
CA GLY A 68 22.54 -4.05 0.91
C GLY A 68 21.95 -5.22 0.12
N ALA A 69 20.63 -5.42 0.17
CA ALA A 69 19.95 -6.53 -0.50
C ALA A 69 19.82 -6.31 -2.03
N ILE A 70 19.90 -5.06 -2.49
CA ILE A 70 19.84 -4.71 -3.92
C ILE A 70 20.93 -3.70 -4.30
N GLY A 71 21.44 -3.79 -5.52
CA GLY A 71 22.42 -2.85 -6.06
C GLY A 71 21.82 -1.54 -6.61
N PHE A 72 22.69 -0.58 -6.96
CA PHE A 72 22.30 0.74 -7.47
C PHE A 72 21.43 0.67 -8.74
N MET A 73 21.82 -0.16 -9.71
CA MET A 73 21.09 -0.30 -10.98
C MET A 73 19.70 -0.89 -10.75
N GLU A 74 19.59 -1.83 -9.82
CA GLU A 74 18.32 -2.47 -9.47
C GLU A 74 17.41 -1.51 -8.70
N ARG A 75 17.95 -0.73 -7.74
CA ARG A 75 17.24 0.38 -7.10
C ARG A 75 16.68 1.34 -8.14
N TRP A 76 17.52 1.82 -9.06
CA TRP A 76 17.13 2.78 -10.09
C TRP A 76 16.04 2.22 -11.02
N SER A 77 16.22 1.00 -11.53
CA SER A 77 15.23 0.32 -12.40
C SER A 77 13.87 0.18 -11.71
N ARG A 78 13.86 -0.30 -10.46
CA ARG A 78 12.62 -0.46 -9.67
C ARG A 78 11.96 0.89 -9.38
N LYS A 79 12.72 1.91 -8.96
CA LYS A 79 12.19 3.27 -8.75
C LYS A 79 11.61 3.88 -10.02
N LYS A 80 12.30 3.68 -11.15
CA LYS A 80 11.85 4.19 -12.45
C LYS A 80 10.57 3.51 -12.93
N SER A 81 10.45 2.19 -12.75
CA SER A 81 9.20 1.44 -13.03
C SER A 81 8.03 1.94 -12.17
N LEU A 82 8.26 2.19 -10.88
CA LEU A 82 7.24 2.74 -9.99
C LEU A 82 6.82 4.16 -10.40
N TYR A 83 7.76 5.00 -10.80
CA TYR A 83 7.47 6.34 -11.29
C TYR A 83 6.56 6.33 -12.52
N TYR A 84 6.81 5.46 -13.51
CA TYR A 84 5.93 5.33 -14.67
C TYR A 84 4.52 4.89 -14.28
N LYS A 85 4.39 3.89 -13.40
CA LYS A 85 3.08 3.42 -12.91
C LYS A 85 2.30 4.51 -12.16
N ILE A 86 2.99 5.37 -11.42
CA ILE A 86 2.36 6.53 -10.75
C ILE A 86 1.92 7.57 -11.78
N LYS A 87 2.70 7.79 -12.84
CA LYS A 87 2.38 8.73 -13.91
C LYS A 87 1.17 8.26 -14.73
N GLU A 88 1.09 6.97 -15.06
CA GLU A 88 -0.03 6.37 -15.80
C GLU A 88 -1.35 6.43 -15.01
N LYS A 89 -1.30 6.38 -13.67
CA LYS A 89 -2.49 6.51 -12.79
C LYS A 89 -2.90 7.96 -12.49
N LYS A 90 -2.21 8.94 -13.08
CA LYS A 90 -2.49 10.37 -12.89
C LYS A 90 -3.41 10.93 -13.98
N GLU A 91 -3.72 10.15 -15.01
CA GLU A 91 -4.55 10.52 -16.17
C GLU A 91 -5.96 9.91 -16.05
#